data_AF-A0A9Y2IIZ9-F1
#
_entry.id   AF-A0A9Y2IIZ9-F1
#
_cell.length_a   1.000
_cell.length_b   1.000
_cell.length_c   1.000
_cell.angle_alpha   90.00
_cell.angle_beta   90.00
_cell.angle_gamma   90.00
#
_symmetry.space_group_name_H-M   'P 1'
#
loop_
_entity.id
_entity.type
_entity.pdbx_description
1 polymer ?
#
loop_
_entity_poly.entity_id
_entity_poly.type
_entity_poly.pdbx_seq_one_letter_code
_entity_poly.pdbx_strand_id
1 'polypeptide(L)'
;MDWELATALAGELPGHFTATEASQGSICTTGARGAGFPLPNGSISAAVFPHGAPVTYPVQSAGAVTARAATGTGGTLVLVSVPGTIGHPAPYAGDLARFAASLAPRF
;
A
#
# COMPACT_ATOMS: atom_id res chain seq x y z
N MET A 1 -1.41 11.67 -4.99
CA MET A 1 -1.60 10.30 -5.50
C MET A 1 -0.64 10.09 -6.65
N ASP A 2 0.02 8.95 -6.71
CA ASP A 2 0.96 8.58 -7.76
C ASP A 2 0.32 7.57 -8.73
N TRP A 3 0.27 7.92 -10.02
CA TRP A 3 -0.46 7.13 -11.03
C TRP A 3 0.26 5.84 -11.42
N GLU A 4 1.59 5.85 -11.39
CA GLU A 4 2.42 4.68 -11.66
C GLU A 4 2.25 3.65 -10.55
N LEU A 5 2.32 4.10 -9.28
CA LEU A 5 2.08 3.26 -8.12
C LEU A 5 0.64 2.74 -8.06
N ALA A 6 -0.35 3.57 -8.42
CA ALA A 6 -1.74 3.14 -8.51
C ALA A 6 -1.91 2.01 -9.54
N THR A 7 -1.32 2.16 -10.72
CA THR A 7 -1.38 1.15 -11.79
C THR A 7 -0.67 -0.14 -11.39
N ALA A 8 0.53 -0.03 -10.81
CA ALA A 8 1.28 -1.18 -10.35
C ALA A 8 0.54 -1.94 -9.25
N LEU A 9 0.03 -1.23 -8.23
CA LEU A 9 -0.74 -1.83 -7.14
C LEU A 9 -2.01 -2.51 -7.66
N ALA A 10 -2.76 -1.86 -8.56
CA ALA A 10 -3.95 -2.45 -9.18
C ALA A 10 -3.66 -3.81 -9.86
N GLY A 11 -2.51 -3.93 -10.54
CA GLY A 11 -2.08 -5.14 -11.22
C GLY A 11 -1.75 -6.32 -10.28
N GLU A 12 -1.47 -6.06 -9.00
CA GLU A 12 -1.23 -7.13 -8.02
C GLU A 12 -2.50 -7.62 -7.34
N LEU A 13 -3.56 -6.80 -7.33
CA LEU A 13 -4.79 -7.10 -6.62
C LEU A 13 -5.65 -8.11 -7.41
N PRO A 14 -6.12 -9.21 -6.78
CA PRO A 14 -6.91 -10.25 -7.45
C PRO A 14 -8.27 -9.83 -8.06
N GLY A 15 -8.72 -8.60 -7.82
CA GLY A 15 -10.09 -8.14 -8.13
C GLY A 15 -10.25 -7.32 -9.42
N HIS A 16 -9.27 -7.32 -10.33
CA HIS A 16 -9.30 -6.52 -11.57
C HIS A 16 -9.49 -5.01 -11.33
N PHE A 17 -8.73 -4.47 -10.37
CA PHE A 17 -8.74 -3.05 -10.08
C PHE A 17 -8.11 -2.25 -11.23
N THR A 18 -8.50 -0.99 -11.35
CA THR A 18 -7.97 -0.04 -12.33
C THR A 18 -7.45 1.20 -11.62
N ALA A 19 -6.39 1.83 -12.14
CA ALA A 19 -5.82 3.03 -11.51
C ALA A 19 -6.84 4.18 -11.30
N THR A 20 -7.92 4.20 -12.08
CA THR A 20 -9.03 5.16 -11.92
C THR A 20 -9.83 4.99 -10.63
N GLU A 21 -9.78 3.81 -10.01
CA GLU A 21 -10.43 3.54 -8.71
C GLU A 21 -9.50 3.88 -7.54
N ALA A 22 -8.25 4.25 -7.83
CA ALA A 22 -7.30 4.64 -6.81
C ALA A 22 -7.66 6.00 -6.19
N SER A 23 -7.40 6.10 -4.90
CA SER A 23 -7.48 7.33 -4.11
C SER A 23 -6.10 7.67 -3.54
N GLN A 24 -5.98 8.84 -2.92
CA GLN A 24 -4.81 9.11 -2.09
C GLN A 24 -4.77 8.08 -0.95
N GLY A 25 -3.74 7.23 -0.96
CA GLY A 25 -3.61 6.18 0.07
C GLY A 25 -3.52 6.78 1.47
N SER A 26 -4.05 6.07 2.47
CA SER A 26 -4.13 6.54 3.87
C SER A 26 -2.76 6.77 4.54
N ILE A 27 -1.69 6.31 3.90
CA ILE A 27 -0.30 6.44 4.35
C ILE A 27 0.52 7.45 3.53
N CYS A 28 -0.12 8.25 2.67
CA CYS A 28 0.56 9.33 1.97
C CYS A 28 1.00 10.42 2.96
N THR A 29 2.30 10.54 3.19
CA THR A 29 2.92 11.64 3.94
C THR A 29 3.68 12.57 3.00
N THR A 30 4.01 13.79 3.47
CA THR A 30 4.83 14.74 2.72
C THR A 30 6.16 14.10 2.32
N GLY A 31 6.47 14.11 1.01
CA GLY A 31 7.69 13.51 0.44
C GLY A 31 7.58 12.04 0.03
N ALA A 32 6.48 11.37 0.36
CA ALA A 32 6.20 10.00 -0.11
C ALA A 32 5.23 10.03 -1.31
N ARG A 33 5.45 9.11 -2.26
CA ARG A 33 4.49 8.82 -3.34
C ARG A 33 3.53 7.76 -2.83
N GLY A 34 2.24 7.90 -3.07
CA GLY A 34 1.27 6.93 -2.54
C GLY A 34 0.00 6.79 -3.37
N ALA A 35 -0.62 5.62 -3.24
CA ALA A 35 -1.86 5.23 -3.89
C ALA A 35 -2.63 4.26 -2.97
N GLY A 36 -3.95 4.21 -3.06
CA GLY A 36 -4.73 3.24 -2.30
C GLY A 36 -6.07 2.92 -2.94
N PHE A 37 -6.59 1.74 -2.65
CA PHE A 37 -7.84 1.22 -3.19
C PHE A 37 -8.84 0.97 -2.05
N PRO A 38 -10.06 1.54 -2.13
CA PRO A 38 -11.16 1.09 -1.30
C PRO A 38 -11.58 -0.31 -1.72
N LEU A 39 -11.89 -1.16 -0.74
CA LEU A 39 -12.30 -2.54 -0.93
C LEU A 39 -13.63 -2.76 -0.18
N PRO A 40 -14.48 -3.72 -0.60
CA PRO A 40 -15.75 -3.98 0.09
C PRO A 40 -15.58 -4.29 1.59
N ASN A 41 -14.45 -4.88 1.98
CA ASN A 41 -14.11 -5.25 3.35
C ASN A 41 -13.02 -4.38 4.00
N GLY A 42 -12.68 -3.22 3.44
CA GLY A 42 -11.68 -2.33 4.01
C GLY A 42 -10.96 -1.48 2.97
N SER A 43 -9.64 -1.35 3.12
CA SER A 43 -8.82 -0.67 2.13
C SER A 43 -7.40 -1.21 2.12
N ILE A 44 -6.71 -1.00 1.00
CA ILE A 44 -5.27 -1.23 0.88
C ILE A 44 -4.61 0.03 0.34
N SER A 45 -3.46 0.41 0.90
CA SER A 45 -2.69 1.58 0.50
C SER A 45 -1.21 1.24 0.37
N ALA A 46 -0.55 1.87 -0.59
CA ALA A 46 0.88 1.81 -0.82
C ALA A 46 1.51 3.19 -0.67
N ALA A 47 2.72 3.23 -0.13
CA ALA A 47 3.58 4.41 -0.16
C ALA A 47 5.03 4.03 -0.44
N VAL A 48 5.68 4.80 -1.31
CA VAL A 48 7.12 4.70 -1.60
C VAL A 48 7.83 5.88 -0.95
N PHE A 49 8.74 5.55 -0.05
CA PHE A 49 9.64 6.49 0.62
C PHE A 49 10.99 6.48 -0.10
N PRO A 50 11.57 7.65 -0.42
CA PRO A 50 12.85 7.71 -1.11
C PRO A 50 13.99 7.21 -0.23
N HIS A 51 15.11 6.84 -0.86
CA HIS A 51 16.31 6.39 -0.14
C HIS A 51 16.77 7.45 0.88
N GLY A 52 17.08 7.00 2.10
CA GLY A 52 17.50 7.85 3.21
C GLY A 52 16.38 8.65 3.89
N ALA A 53 15.14 8.59 3.40
CA ALA A 53 14.01 9.23 4.07
C ALA A 53 13.47 8.37 5.23
N PRO A 54 13.07 8.99 6.35
CA PRO A 54 12.44 8.27 7.44
C PRO A 54 11.08 7.71 7.02
N VAL A 55 10.88 6.42 7.24
CA VAL A 55 9.61 5.73 6.98
C VAL A 55 8.64 6.02 8.12
N THR A 56 7.85 7.07 7.95
CA THR A 56 6.91 7.57 8.95
C THR A 56 5.54 7.70 8.32
N TYR A 57 4.53 7.07 8.91
CA TYR A 57 3.14 7.15 8.48
C TYR A 57 2.22 7.05 9.71
N PRO A 58 0.96 7.51 9.63
CA PRO A 58 0.05 7.48 10.78
C PRO A 58 -0.06 6.10 11.42
N VAL A 59 -0.30 6.06 12.73
CA VAL A 59 -0.63 4.81 13.43
C VAL A 59 -1.88 4.22 12.79
N GLN A 60 -1.82 2.94 12.46
CA GLN A 60 -2.93 2.23 11.81
C GLN A 60 -3.95 1.76 12.84
N SER A 61 -5.21 1.63 12.42
CA SER A 61 -6.27 1.12 13.27
C SER A 61 -6.01 -0.33 13.70
N ALA A 62 -6.68 -0.75 14.78
CA ALA A 62 -6.59 -2.11 15.28
C ALA A 62 -6.98 -3.12 14.19
N GLY A 63 -6.15 -4.15 14.01
CA GLY A 63 -6.36 -5.18 12.99
C GLY A 63 -5.78 -4.85 11.61
N ALA A 64 -5.18 -3.66 11.42
CA ALA A 64 -4.44 -3.36 10.21
C ALA A 64 -3.16 -4.22 10.09
N VAL A 65 -2.83 -4.60 8.86
CA VAL A 65 -1.63 -5.36 8.53
C VAL A 65 -0.72 -4.48 7.69
N THR A 66 0.58 -4.47 7.99
CA THR A 66 1.58 -3.71 7.24
C THR A 66 2.63 -4.67 6.68
N ALA A 67 3.03 -4.48 5.44
CA ALA A 67 4.23 -5.09 4.87
C ALA A 67 5.19 -4.00 4.37
N ARG A 68 6.49 -4.29 4.43
CA ARG A 68 7.54 -3.39 3.94
C ARG A 68 8.50 -4.17 3.06
N ALA A 69 9.01 -3.52 2.01
CA ALA A 69 10.01 -4.08 1.13
C ALA A 69 10.97 -2.97 0.65
N ALA A 70 12.25 -3.31 0.50
CA ALA A 70 13.24 -2.41 -0.08
C ALA A 70 12.97 -2.27 -1.58
N THR A 71 13.00 -1.05 -2.10
CA THR A 71 12.81 -0.78 -3.52
C THR A 71 14.12 -0.94 -4.29
N GLY A 72 14.05 -1.11 -5.61
CA GLY A 72 15.21 -1.23 -6.49
C GLY A 72 16.11 0.01 -6.49
N THR A 73 15.55 1.19 -6.19
CA THR A 73 16.30 2.45 -6.03
C THR A 73 16.87 2.67 -4.63
N GLY A 74 16.72 1.71 -3.71
CA GLY A 74 17.15 1.83 -2.31
C GLY A 74 16.15 2.55 -1.41
N GLY A 75 14.96 2.87 -1.92
CA GLY A 75 13.85 3.38 -1.11
C GLY A 75 13.16 2.29 -0.29
N THR A 76 12.03 2.63 0.33
CA THR A 76 11.17 1.66 1.03
C THR A 76 9.75 1.76 0.50
N LEU A 77 9.22 0.64 0.04
CA LEU A 77 7.78 0.47 -0.22
C LEU A 77 7.11 -0.01 1.08
N VAL A 78 6.02 0.64 1.45
CA VAL A 78 5.13 0.23 2.52
C VAL A 78 3.77 -0.08 1.94
N LEU A 79 3.23 -1.26 2.23
CA LEU A 79 1.84 -1.60 2.03
C LEU A 79 1.13 -1.65 3.38
N VAL A 80 -0.07 -1.10 3.42
CA VAL A 80 -0.96 -1.20 4.58
C VAL A 80 -2.33 -1.66 4.12
N SER A 81 -2.85 -2.68 4.78
CA SER A 81 -4.22 -3.13 4.63
C SER A 81 -4.99 -2.86 5.93
N VAL A 82 -6.13 -2.20 5.81
CA VAL A 82 -6.97 -1.79 6.93
C VAL A 82 -8.33 -2.49 6.83
N PRO A 83 -8.80 -3.17 7.90
CA PRO A 83 -10.12 -3.76 7.89
C PRO A 83 -11.20 -2.66 7.92
N GLY A 84 -12.29 -2.86 7.16
CA GLY A 84 -13.44 -1.95 7.18
C GLY A 84 -14.27 -2.04 8.45
N THR A 85 -14.07 -3.08 9.26
CA THR A 85 -14.77 -3.30 10.53
C THR A 85 -13.81 -3.87 11.57
N ILE A 86 -13.84 -3.31 12.78
CA ILE A 86 -13.00 -3.77 13.89
C ILE A 86 -13.32 -5.24 14.20
N GLY A 87 -12.28 -6.05 14.43
CA GLY A 87 -12.41 -7.49 14.71
C GLY A 87 -12.47 -8.37 13.46
N HIS A 88 -12.57 -7.79 12.26
CA HIS A 88 -12.45 -8.52 11.00
C HIS A 88 -11.01 -8.51 10.47
N PRO A 89 -10.61 -9.53 9.69
CA PRO A 89 -9.30 -9.56 9.08
C PRO A 89 -9.16 -8.44 8.05
N ALA A 90 -7.96 -7.83 7.99
CA ALA A 90 -7.63 -6.90 6.93
C ALA A 90 -7.67 -7.60 5.56
N PRO A 91 -8.13 -6.91 4.50
CA PRO A 91 -8.09 -7.45 3.14
C PRO A 91 -6.67 -7.94 2.77
N TYR A 92 -6.56 -9.11 2.15
CA TYR A 92 -5.27 -9.65 1.70
C TYR A 92 -4.19 -9.78 2.79
N ALA A 93 -4.57 -9.91 4.07
CA ALA A 93 -3.63 -9.98 5.18
C ALA A 93 -2.52 -11.05 4.98
N GLY A 94 -2.86 -12.22 4.43
CA GLY A 94 -1.91 -13.30 4.15
C GLY A 94 -1.00 -13.07 2.94
N ASP A 95 -1.35 -12.12 2.07
CA ASP A 95 -0.69 -11.89 0.79
C ASP A 95 0.10 -10.58 0.74
N LEU A 96 -0.06 -9.73 1.75
CA LEU A 96 0.49 -8.37 1.76
C LEU A 96 2.02 -8.34 1.58
N ALA A 97 2.72 -9.28 2.21
CA ALA A 97 4.18 -9.41 2.06
C ALA A 97 4.58 -9.81 0.64
N ARG A 98 3.81 -10.70 0.00
CA ARG A 98 4.03 -11.13 -1.39
C ARG A 98 3.80 -9.98 -2.37
N PHE A 99 2.74 -9.20 -2.18
CA PHE A 99 2.49 -7.99 -2.98
C PHE A 99 3.60 -6.96 -2.81
N ALA A 100 4.07 -6.72 -1.58
CA ALA A 100 5.16 -5.79 -1.34
C ALA A 100 6.45 -6.24 -2.04
N ALA A 101 6.78 -7.53 -1.98
CA ALA A 101 7.95 -8.09 -2.66
C ALA A 101 7.86 -8.02 -4.19
N SER A 102 6.66 -8.19 -4.75
CA SER A 102 6.40 -8.07 -6.20
C SER A 102 6.50 -6.62 -6.70
N LEU A 103 5.96 -5.67 -5.92
CA LEU A 103 5.93 -4.25 -6.29
C LEU A 103 7.26 -3.54 -6.12
N ALA A 104 7.99 -3.82 -5.04
CA ALA A 104 9.14 -3.02 -4.66
C ALA A 104 10.25 -2.91 -5.72
N PRO A 105 10.57 -3.95 -6.52
CA PRO A 105 11.57 -3.84 -7.59
C PRO A 105 11.22 -2.84 -8.69
N ARG A 106 9.94 -2.41 -8.82
CA ARG A 106 9.50 -1.41 -9.80
C ARG A 106 9.80 0.03 -9.39
N PHE A 107 10.15 0.26 -8.12
CA PHE A 107 10.37 1.59 -7.52
C PHE A 107 11.77 1.68 -6.90
#